data_AF-A0A966RX90-F1
#
_entry.id   AF-A0A966RX90-F1
#
_cell.length_a   1.000
_cell.length_b   1.000
_cell.length_c   1.000
_cell.angle_alpha   90.00
_cell.angle_beta   90.00
_cell.angle_gamma   90.00
#
_symmetry.space_group_name_H-M   'P 1'
#
loop_
_entity.id
_entity.type
_entity.pdbx_description
1 polymer ?
#
loop_
_entity_poly.entity_id
_entity_poly.type
_entity_poly.pdbx_seq_one_letter_code
_entity_poly.pdbx_strand_id
1 'polypeptide(L)'
;MQKREFLHLLGAASAAGICLPGASQASETKISYDVPVFGNVSLMHFTDCHAQLMPIYFREPSVNLGVGDAVGKPPHVVGDAFLKYYGIAKGSAQAHAFTYLGFESAAKQFGKVGGFAHLA
;
A
#
# COMPACT_ATOMS: atom_id res chain seq x y z
N MET A 1 27.09 -29.95 -5.47
CA MET A 1 26.54 -29.35 -4.23
C MET A 1 25.40 -30.22 -3.73
N GLN A 2 25.46 -30.72 -2.49
CA GLN A 2 24.35 -31.51 -1.92
C GLN A 2 23.22 -30.59 -1.43
N LYS A 3 21.97 -31.07 -1.43
CA LYS A 3 20.80 -30.31 -0.95
C LYS A 3 20.99 -29.70 0.45
N ARG A 4 21.67 -30.42 1.34
CA ARG A 4 21.96 -29.97 2.71
C ARG A 4 22.94 -28.80 2.76
N GLU A 5 24.00 -28.85 1.95
CA GLU A 5 24.97 -27.75 1.84
C GLU A 5 24.34 -26.50 1.26
N PHE A 6 23.47 -26.68 0.25
CA PHE A 6 22.70 -25.58 -0.32
C PHE A 6 21.81 -24.91 0.73
N LEU A 7 21.07 -25.69 1.52
CA LEU A 7 20.19 -25.16 2.58
C LEU A 7 20.99 -24.49 3.71
N HIS A 8 22.16 -25.02 4.08
CA HIS A 8 23.03 -24.38 5.07
C HIS A 8 23.58 -23.04 4.55
N LEU A 9 24.02 -22.99 3.29
CA LEU A 9 24.48 -21.76 2.67
C LEU A 9 23.35 -20.73 2.56
N LEU A 10 22.15 -21.17 2.19
CA LEU A 10 20.96 -20.33 2.10
C LEU A 10 20.55 -19.77 3.47
N GLY A 11 20.61 -20.60 4.51
CA GLY A 11 20.33 -20.20 5.90
C GLY A 11 21.36 -19.21 6.43
N ALA A 12 22.66 -19.46 6.21
CA ALA A 12 23.73 -18.55 6.59
C ALA A 12 23.62 -17.20 5.85
N ALA A 13 23.30 -17.23 4.56
CA ALA A 13 23.05 -16.02 3.76
C ALA A 13 21.85 -15.22 4.29
N SER A 14 20.75 -15.90 4.62
CA SER A 14 19.55 -15.26 5.19
C SER A 14 19.84 -14.62 6.56
N ALA A 15 20.58 -15.32 7.44
CA ALA A 15 21.01 -14.79 8.74
C ALA A 15 21.99 -13.61 8.62
N ALA A 16 22.80 -13.59 7.55
CA ALA A 16 23.68 -12.46 7.21
C ALA A 16 22.95 -11.29 6.52
N GLY A 17 21.62 -11.35 6.40
CA GLY A 17 20.80 -10.28 5.83
C GLY A 17 20.73 -10.28 4.30
N ILE A 18 21.20 -11.34 3.63
CA ILE A 18 21.02 -11.50 2.18
C ILE A 18 19.56 -11.91 1.93
N CYS A 19 18.76 -10.98 1.42
CA CYS A 19 17.38 -11.26 1.03
C CYS A 19 17.31 -12.25 -0.12
N LEU A 20 16.57 -13.33 0.08
CA LEU A 20 16.25 -14.27 -0.98
C LEU A 20 15.24 -13.63 -1.96
N PRO A 21 15.47 -13.71 -3.29
CA PRO A 21 14.47 -13.29 -4.26
C PRO A 21 13.17 -14.08 -4.03
N GLY A 22 12.07 -13.39 -3.71
CA GLY A 22 10.75 -14.01 -3.47
C GLY A 22 10.46 -14.37 -2.01
N ALA A 23 11.41 -14.25 -1.09
CA ALA A 23 11.08 -14.16 0.33
C ALA A 23 10.52 -12.75 0.57
N SER A 24 9.20 -12.61 0.54
CA SER A 24 8.56 -11.39 1.00
C SER A 24 8.99 -11.17 2.43
N GLN A 25 9.83 -10.17 2.68
CA GLN A 25 9.90 -9.61 4.01
C GLN A 25 8.50 -9.10 4.30
N ALA A 26 7.76 -9.83 5.12
CA ALA A 26 6.57 -9.32 5.76
C ALA A 26 7.06 -8.19 6.65
N SER A 27 7.21 -7.00 6.07
CA SER A 27 7.39 -5.80 6.85
C SER A 27 6.09 -5.62 7.60
N GLU A 28 6.09 -5.89 8.91
CA GLU A 28 5.11 -5.29 9.81
C GLU A 28 5.34 -3.78 9.77
N THR A 29 4.94 -3.13 8.69
CA THR A 29 4.84 -1.68 8.63
C THR A 29 3.63 -1.31 9.49
N LYS A 30 3.81 -1.26 10.81
CA LYS A 30 2.78 -0.76 11.72
C LYS A 30 2.58 0.72 11.42
N ILE A 31 1.50 1.03 10.70
CA ILE A 31 1.03 2.40 10.56
C ILE A 31 0.57 2.85 11.94
N SER A 32 1.24 3.86 12.49
CA SER A 32 0.78 4.48 13.74
C SER A 32 -0.40 5.39 13.43
N TYR A 33 -1.52 5.14 14.11
CA TYR A 33 -2.70 6.01 14.08
C TYR A 33 -2.68 7.06 15.19
N ASP A 34 -1.58 7.17 15.94
CA ASP A 34 -1.40 8.17 16.98
C ASP A 34 -1.10 9.54 16.33
N VAL A 35 -2.17 10.29 16.07
CA VAL A 35 -2.12 11.64 15.49
C VAL A 35 -2.37 12.64 16.62
N PRO A 36 -1.54 13.70 16.76
CA PRO A 36 -1.73 14.68 17.81
C PRO A 36 -3.08 15.41 17.65
N VAL A 37 -3.71 15.73 18.78
CA VAL A 37 -4.94 16.51 18.79
C VAL A 37 -4.69 17.90 18.21
N PHE A 38 -5.57 18.35 17.32
CA PHE A 38 -5.47 19.65 16.65
C PHE A 38 -6.86 20.27 16.46
N GLY A 39 -6.98 21.58 16.70
CA GLY A 39 -8.22 22.32 16.51
C GLY A 39 -9.31 22.01 17.55
N ASN A 40 -10.55 22.35 17.20
CA ASN A 40 -11.71 22.26 18.11
C ASN A 40 -12.69 21.13 17.76
N VAL A 41 -12.58 20.57 16.54
CA VAL A 41 -13.50 19.56 16.01
C VAL A 41 -12.69 18.52 15.25
N SER A 42 -12.94 17.24 15.56
CA SER A 42 -12.42 16.11 14.80
C SER A 42 -13.55 15.52 13.95
N LEU A 43 -13.40 15.56 12.62
CA LEU A 43 -14.34 14.95 11.69
C LEU A 43 -13.75 13.66 11.12
N MET A 44 -14.36 12.52 11.46
CA MET A 44 -14.04 11.23 10.84
C MET A 44 -14.96 11.03 9.63
N HIS A 45 -14.37 11.02 8.42
CA HIS A 45 -15.11 10.90 7.17
C HIS A 45 -14.78 9.59 6.44
N PHE A 46 -15.83 8.87 6.04
CA PHE A 46 -15.76 7.65 5.25
C PHE A 46 -16.97 7.62 4.30
N THR A 47 -16.76 7.25 3.04
CA THR A 47 -17.77 7.30 1.98
C THR A 47 -17.64 6.10 1.04
N ASP A 48 -18.65 5.90 0.19
CA ASP A 48 -18.65 4.95 -0.93
C ASP A 48 -18.22 3.54 -0.51
N CYS A 49 -18.65 3.12 0.68
CA CYS A 49 -18.26 1.84 1.26
C CYS A 49 -18.78 0.63 0.47
N HIS A 50 -19.82 0.83 -0.35
CA HIS A 50 -20.49 -0.20 -1.14
C HIS A 50 -20.82 -1.48 -0.35
N ALA A 51 -21.11 -1.34 0.95
CA ALA A 51 -21.35 -2.44 1.89
C ALA A 51 -20.24 -3.52 1.90
N GLN A 52 -18.98 -3.13 1.70
CA GLN A 52 -17.82 -4.04 1.81
C GLN A 52 -17.54 -4.37 3.29
N LEU A 53 -18.29 -5.34 3.82
CA LEU A 53 -18.23 -5.74 5.24
C LEU A 53 -16.91 -6.39 5.62
N MET A 54 -16.32 -7.17 4.71
CA MET A 54 -15.04 -7.86 4.90
C MET A 54 -13.93 -7.17 4.10
N PRO A 55 -12.66 -7.24 4.54
CA PRO A 55 -11.55 -6.67 3.80
C PRO A 55 -11.43 -7.25 2.39
N ILE A 56 -11.04 -6.41 1.42
CA ILE A 56 -10.88 -6.78 0.01
C ILE A 56 -9.54 -6.29 -0.57
N TYR A 57 -9.15 -6.84 -1.72
CA TYR A 57 -8.09 -6.24 -2.53
C TYR A 57 -8.73 -5.23 -3.49
N PHE A 58 -8.48 -3.95 -3.26
CA PHE A 58 -9.00 -2.86 -4.09
C PHE A 58 -7.87 -2.15 -4.83
N ARG A 59 -7.99 -2.02 -6.15
CA ARG A 59 -6.98 -1.41 -7.00
C ARG A 59 -7.52 -0.15 -7.65
N GLU A 60 -6.81 0.95 -7.47
CA GLU A 60 -7.11 2.22 -8.12
C GLU A 60 -7.01 2.15 -9.66
N PRO A 61 -7.68 3.05 -10.40
CA PRO A 61 -7.63 3.07 -11.85
C PRO A 61 -6.23 3.43 -12.35
N SER A 62 -5.80 2.80 -13.45
CA SER A 62 -4.54 3.16 -14.11
C SER A 62 -4.67 4.32 -15.09
N VAL A 63 -5.89 4.69 -15.43
CA VAL A 63 -6.22 5.80 -16.32
C VAL A 63 -7.42 6.52 -15.71
N ASN A 64 -7.30 7.82 -15.52
CA ASN A 64 -8.41 8.71 -15.21
C ASN A 64 -8.25 9.98 -16.05
N LEU A 65 -9.20 10.27 -16.93
CA LEU A 65 -9.06 11.33 -17.94
C LEU A 65 -9.81 12.59 -17.50
N GLY A 66 -9.06 13.65 -17.25
CA GLY A 66 -9.61 15.00 -17.13
C GLY A 66 -9.76 15.65 -18.50
N VAL A 67 -10.80 16.47 -18.67
CA VAL A 67 -11.07 17.19 -19.93
C VAL A 67 -11.14 18.69 -19.66
N GLY A 68 -10.65 19.49 -20.60
CA GLY A 68 -10.61 20.95 -20.47
C GLY A 68 -9.82 21.39 -19.24
N ASP A 69 -10.44 22.21 -18.39
CA ASP A 69 -9.81 22.73 -17.19
C ASP A 69 -9.49 21.67 -16.13
N ALA A 70 -10.02 20.45 -16.25
CA ALA A 70 -9.76 19.34 -15.33
C ALA A 70 -8.50 18.54 -15.66
N VAL A 71 -7.84 18.81 -16.81
CA VAL A 71 -6.61 18.11 -17.22
C VAL A 71 -5.51 18.27 -16.17
N GLY A 72 -4.95 17.15 -15.72
CA GLY A 72 -3.83 17.13 -14.78
C GLY A 72 -4.18 17.60 -13.35
N LYS A 73 -5.47 17.70 -13.01
CA LYS A 73 -5.94 18.07 -11.68
C LYS A 73 -6.61 16.87 -10.98
N PRO A 74 -6.53 16.77 -9.65
CA PRO A 74 -7.33 15.80 -8.90
C PRO A 74 -8.82 15.92 -9.27
N PRO A 75 -9.55 14.81 -9.41
CA PRO A 75 -9.14 13.42 -9.15
C PRO A 75 -8.46 12.70 -10.35
N HIS A 76 -8.14 13.40 -11.44
CA HIS A 76 -7.61 12.82 -12.68
C HIS A 76 -6.09 12.59 -12.69
N VAL A 77 -5.43 12.74 -11.54
CA VAL A 77 -4.00 12.45 -11.40
C VAL A 77 -3.86 11.03 -10.87
N VAL A 78 -3.09 10.17 -11.54
CA VAL A 78 -2.93 8.74 -11.19
C VAL A 78 -1.46 8.32 -11.20
N GLY A 79 -1.15 7.18 -10.57
CA GLY A 79 0.18 6.56 -10.60
C GLY A 79 1.30 7.47 -10.08
N ASP A 80 2.42 7.54 -10.80
CA ASP A 80 3.59 8.31 -10.38
C ASP A 80 3.31 9.82 -10.25
N ALA A 81 2.43 10.35 -11.09
CA ALA A 81 2.02 11.75 -11.01
C ALA A 81 1.24 12.02 -9.70
N PHE A 82 0.41 11.07 -9.26
CA PHE A 82 -0.33 11.18 -8.00
C PHE A 82 0.64 11.19 -6.82
N LEU A 83 1.59 10.25 -6.79
CA LEU A 83 2.61 10.18 -5.76
C LEU A 83 3.43 11.47 -5.68
N LYS A 84 3.81 12.02 -6.83
CA LYS A 84 4.53 13.30 -6.90
C LYS A 84 3.69 14.46 -6.38
N TYR A 85 2.42 14.53 -6.78
CA TYR A 85 1.52 15.64 -6.40
C TYR A 85 1.29 15.71 -4.88
N TYR A 86 1.13 14.55 -4.22
CA TYR A 86 0.87 14.47 -2.78
C TYR A 86 2.11 14.19 -1.92
N GLY A 87 3.29 14.08 -2.53
CA GLY A 87 4.54 13.81 -1.78
C GLY A 87 4.61 12.43 -1.15
N ILE A 88 3.95 11.41 -1.74
CA ILE A 88 3.89 10.05 -1.20
C ILE A 88 5.09 9.23 -1.70
N ALA A 89 5.77 8.54 -0.78
CA ALA A 89 6.89 7.68 -1.12
C ALA A 89 6.43 6.42 -1.89
N LYS A 90 7.17 6.06 -2.95
CA LYS A 90 6.93 4.82 -3.71
C LYS A 90 7.09 3.59 -2.82
N GLY A 91 6.26 2.57 -3.05
CA GLY A 91 6.31 1.31 -2.30
C GLY A 91 5.86 1.41 -0.84
N SER A 92 5.35 2.56 -0.40
CA SER A 92 4.75 2.72 0.93
C SER A 92 3.34 2.15 0.99
N ALA A 93 2.82 1.93 2.20
CA ALA A 93 1.42 1.52 2.41
C ALA A 93 0.43 2.55 1.84
N GLN A 94 0.76 3.84 1.87
CA GLN A 94 -0.04 4.89 1.24
C GLN A 94 -0.04 4.76 -0.30
N ALA A 95 1.11 4.43 -0.91
CA ALA A 95 1.17 4.18 -2.34
C ALA A 95 0.32 2.96 -2.75
N HIS A 96 0.28 1.91 -1.92
CA HIS A 96 -0.63 0.75 -2.10
C HIS A 96 -2.11 1.15 -2.00
N ALA A 97 -2.45 2.00 -1.03
CA ALA A 97 -3.83 2.43 -0.81
C ALA A 97 -4.36 3.37 -1.91
N PHE A 98 -3.52 4.23 -2.48
CA PHE A 98 -3.96 5.31 -3.37
C PHE A 98 -3.51 5.19 -4.83
N THR A 99 -2.78 4.14 -5.19
CA THR A 99 -2.34 3.97 -6.59
C THR A 99 -2.36 2.51 -7.02
N TYR A 100 -2.33 2.31 -8.34
CA TYR A 100 -2.26 0.98 -8.95
C TYR A 100 -0.84 0.42 -9.07
N LEU A 101 0.18 1.20 -8.69
CA LEU A 101 1.58 0.89 -8.95
C LEU A 101 2.03 -0.31 -8.12
N GLY A 102 2.54 -1.36 -8.78
CA GLY A 102 3.04 -2.55 -8.10
C GLY A 102 1.96 -3.28 -7.27
N PHE A 103 0.68 -3.16 -7.66
CA PHE A 103 -0.45 -3.65 -6.87
C PHE A 103 -0.33 -5.12 -6.44
N GLU A 104 0.12 -6.02 -7.32
CA GLU A 104 0.25 -7.44 -6.97
C GLU A 104 1.28 -7.67 -5.85
N SER A 105 2.47 -7.06 -5.97
CA SER A 105 3.50 -7.13 -4.93
C SER A 105 3.06 -6.44 -3.64
N ALA A 106 2.42 -5.28 -3.75
CA ALA A 106 1.98 -4.49 -2.62
C ALA A 106 0.80 -5.16 -1.88
N ALA A 107 -0.13 -5.80 -2.60
CA ALA A 107 -1.21 -6.59 -2.02
C ALA A 107 -0.69 -7.80 -1.23
N LYS A 108 0.39 -8.45 -1.69
CA LYS A 108 1.05 -9.52 -0.94
C LYS A 108 1.77 -9.00 0.32
N GLN A 109 2.31 -7.78 0.26
CA GLN A 109 3.06 -7.17 1.35
C GLN A 109 2.16 -6.54 2.43
N PHE A 110 1.19 -5.73 2.02
CA PHE A 110 0.34 -4.92 2.90
C PHE A 110 -1.06 -5.51 3.10
N GLY A 111 -1.46 -6.48 2.29
CA GLY A 111 -2.73 -7.18 2.44
C GLY A 111 -3.93 -6.43 1.86
N LYS A 112 -5.10 -6.80 2.39
CA LYS A 112 -6.42 -6.29 2.02
C LYS A 112 -6.73 -4.97 2.75
N VAL A 113 -7.59 -4.16 2.16
CA VAL A 113 -8.07 -2.90 2.72
C VAL A 113 -9.55 -2.97 3.11
N GLY A 114 -9.99 -2.06 3.97
CA GLY A 114 -11.38 -1.92 4.39
C GLY A 114 -11.86 -3.02 5.33
N GLY A 115 -13.16 -3.32 5.27
CA GLY A 115 -13.84 -4.21 6.20
C GLY A 115 -14.25 -3.49 7.48
N PHE A 116 -15.54 -3.49 7.80
CA PHE A 116 -16.12 -2.63 8.83
C PHE A 116 -15.57 -2.92 10.23
N ALA A 117 -15.27 -4.19 10.53
CA ALA A 117 -14.68 -4.57 11.81
C ALA A 117 -13.26 -4.02 12.03
N HIS A 118 -12.56 -3.60 10.97
CA HIS A 118 -11.24 -2.96 11.08
C HIS A 118 -11.33 -1.43 11.07
N LEU A 119 -12.53 -0.88 10.82
CA LEU A 119 -12.81 0.56 10.75
C LEU A 119 -13.59 1.07 11.97
N ALA A 120 -14.10 0.17 12.81
CA ALA A 120 -14.95 0.45 13.98
C ALA A 120 -14.18 0.34 15.30
#